data_AF-A0A950AK82-F1
#
_entry.id   AF-A0A950AK82-F1
#
_cell.length_a   1.000
_cell.length_b   1.000
_cell.length_c   1.000
_cell.angle_alpha   90.00
_cell.angle_beta   90.00
_cell.angle_gamma   90.00
#
_symmetry.space_group_name_H-M   'P 1'
#
loop_
_entity.id
_entity.type
_entity.pdbx_description
1 polymer ?
#
loop_
_entity_poly.entity_id
_entity_poly.type
_entity_poly.pdbx_seq_one_letter_code
_entity_poly.pdbx_strand_id
1 'polypeptide(L)'
;MSNVDDESLISRLTIVLQVVVGTLTAGLLVFLVIIAAIRAANEAKPLGPRVAAPRVTPIMVGLAGAGLVASVLVPRAVVAGARRRIARGTWGRPASRDGGPTLLPSAPPGDVAKLASVYQTQLMLGAVLTVGPAFLALIAYLLEGAPLALGAALALLVALIARFPTRARLEHWIEQQVQWLIQERQFGD
;
A
#
# COMPACT_ATOMS: atom_id res chain seq x y z
N MET A 1 14.64 -27.73 11.02
CA MET A 1 13.17 -27.72 10.84
C MET A 1 12.61 -26.32 10.53
N SER A 2 13.34 -25.21 10.71
CA SER A 2 12.84 -23.85 10.39
C SER A 2 12.52 -23.58 8.92
N ASN A 3 13.24 -24.20 7.98
CA ASN A 3 13.16 -23.82 6.56
C ASN A 3 11.81 -24.17 5.90
N VAL A 4 11.20 -25.30 6.26
CA VAL A 4 9.89 -25.72 5.70
C VAL A 4 8.76 -24.82 6.20
N ASP A 5 8.83 -24.42 7.47
CA ASP A 5 7.83 -23.54 8.08
C ASP A 5 7.91 -22.12 7.47
N ASP A 6 9.13 -21.60 7.26
CA ASP A 6 9.38 -20.29 6.65
C ASP A 6 8.87 -20.20 5.21
N GLU A 7 9.11 -21.24 4.38
CA GLU A 7 8.61 -21.27 3.01
C GLU A 7 7.07 -21.26 2.95
N SER A 8 6.43 -22.06 3.80
CA SER A 8 4.97 -22.12 3.88
C SER A 8 4.37 -20.78 4.31
N LEU A 9 5.04 -20.06 5.22
CA LEU A 9 4.66 -18.74 5.70
C LEU A 9 4.76 -17.70 4.58
N ILE A 10 5.90 -17.66 3.87
CA ILE A 10 6.13 -16.73 2.77
C ILE A 10 5.10 -16.93 1.66
N SER A 11 4.79 -18.18 1.31
CA SER A 11 3.80 -18.53 0.30
C SER A 11 2.40 -18.04 0.69
N ARG A 12 1.93 -18.37 1.91
CA ARG A 12 0.62 -17.91 2.43
C ARG A 12 0.53 -16.39 2.48
N LEU A 13 1.56 -15.73 3.00
CA LEU A 13 1.60 -14.28 3.11
C LEU A 13 1.54 -13.62 1.72
N THR A 14 2.28 -14.15 0.76
CA THR A 14 2.28 -13.64 -0.61
C THR A 14 0.87 -13.68 -1.21
N ILE A 15 0.17 -14.81 -1.10
CA ILE A 15 -1.20 -14.96 -1.64
C ILE A 15 -2.16 -13.95 -0.99
N VAL A 16 -2.13 -13.82 0.34
CA VAL A 16 -2.96 -12.84 1.06
C VAL A 16 -2.68 -11.42 0.56
N LEU A 17 -1.40 -11.04 0.47
CA LEU A 17 -1.02 -9.71 0.04
C LEU A 17 -1.39 -9.45 -1.44
N GLN A 18 -1.30 -10.47 -2.30
CA GLN A 18 -1.75 -10.39 -3.70
C GLN A 18 -3.25 -10.16 -3.79
N VAL A 19 -4.06 -10.85 -2.97
CA VAL A 19 -5.51 -10.63 -2.91
C VAL A 19 -5.82 -9.21 -2.43
N VAL A 20 -5.14 -8.73 -1.38
CA VAL A 20 -5.36 -7.37 -0.85
C VAL A 20 -4.99 -6.31 -1.89
N VAL A 21 -3.79 -6.35 -2.48
CA VAL A 21 -3.38 -5.35 -3.48
C VAL A 21 -4.20 -5.48 -4.78
N GLY A 22 -4.52 -6.71 -5.19
CA GLY A 22 -5.35 -7.00 -6.35
C GLY A 22 -6.76 -6.42 -6.23
N THR A 23 -7.42 -6.63 -5.09
CA THR A 23 -8.75 -6.09 -4.82
C THR A 23 -8.76 -4.57 -4.74
N LEU A 24 -7.76 -3.95 -4.11
CA LEU A 24 -7.60 -2.48 -4.10
C LEU A 24 -7.41 -1.91 -5.51
N THR A 25 -6.59 -2.58 -6.33
CA THR A 25 -6.34 -2.18 -7.72
C THR A 25 -7.60 -2.32 -8.57
N ALA A 26 -8.30 -3.46 -8.46
CA ALA A 26 -9.56 -3.70 -9.15
C ALA A 26 -10.62 -2.67 -8.76
N GLY A 27 -10.72 -2.32 -7.48
CA GLY A 27 -11.64 -1.28 -6.99
C GLY A 27 -11.39 0.08 -7.64
N LEU A 28 -10.13 0.51 -7.74
CA LEU A 28 -9.77 1.76 -8.43
C LEU A 28 -10.06 1.71 -9.93
N LEU A 29 -9.80 0.59 -10.59
CA LEU A 29 -10.09 0.41 -12.02
C LEU A 29 -11.59 0.46 -12.30
N VAL A 30 -12.40 -0.26 -11.52
CA VAL A 30 -13.87 -0.24 -11.66
C VAL A 30 -14.39 1.17 -11.43
N PHE A 31 -13.89 1.88 -10.41
CA PHE A 31 -14.30 3.25 -10.14
C PHE A 31 -13.92 4.21 -11.29
N LEU A 32 -12.72 4.06 -11.86
CA LEU A 32 -12.30 4.81 -13.05
C LEU A 32 -13.24 4.55 -14.25
N VAL A 33 -13.61 3.29 -14.51
CA VAL A 33 -14.56 2.93 -15.58
C VAL A 33 -15.93 3.57 -15.35
N ILE A 34 -16.45 3.51 -14.11
CA ILE A 34 -17.73 4.16 -13.75
C ILE A 34 -17.66 5.66 -14.01
N ILE A 35 -16.59 6.34 -13.59
CA ILE A 35 -16.43 7.77 -13.81
C ILE A 35 -16.35 8.10 -15.31
N ALA A 36 -15.60 7.32 -16.08
CA ALA A 36 -15.52 7.49 -17.53
C ALA A 36 -16.89 7.32 -18.21
N ALA A 37 -17.66 6.31 -17.80
CA ALA A 37 -19.01 6.06 -18.32
C ALA A 37 -19.99 7.19 -17.98
N ILE A 38 -20.00 7.65 -16.71
CA ILE A 38 -20.84 8.79 -16.29
C ILE A 38 -20.49 10.04 -17.09
N ARG A 39 -19.19 10.32 -17.28
CA ARG A 39 -18.74 11.47 -18.05
C ARG A 39 -19.13 11.39 -19.52
N ALA A 40 -18.92 10.24 -20.17
CA ALA A 40 -19.32 10.03 -21.56
C ALA A 40 -20.84 10.21 -21.75
N ALA A 41 -21.65 9.71 -20.80
CA ALA A 41 -23.10 9.89 -20.82
C ALA A 41 -23.54 11.36 -20.61
N ASN A 42 -22.80 12.11 -19.78
CA ASN A 42 -23.11 13.51 -19.50
C ASN A 42 -22.69 14.45 -20.64
N GLU A 43 -21.60 14.15 -21.36
CA GLU A 43 -21.19 14.95 -22.52
C GLU A 43 -22.18 14.85 -23.69
N ALA A 44 -22.93 13.75 -23.78
CA ALA A 44 -24.00 13.57 -24.77
C ALA A 44 -25.25 14.44 -24.48
N LYS A 45 -25.39 15.00 -23.26
CA LYS A 45 -26.47 15.92 -22.92
C LYS A 45 -25.93 17.36 -22.91
N PRO A 46 -26.49 18.29 -23.71
CA PRO A 46 -26.15 19.70 -23.61
C PRO A 46 -26.65 20.23 -22.24
N LEU A 47 -25.77 20.15 -21.25
CA LEU A 47 -25.97 20.76 -19.94
C LEU A 47 -26.08 22.26 -20.17
N GLY A 48 -27.14 22.88 -19.63
CA GLY A 48 -27.37 24.32 -19.66
C GLY A 48 -26.23 25.12 -19.02
N PRO A 49 -26.44 26.41 -18.69
CA PRO A 49 -25.39 27.30 -18.21
C PRO A 49 -24.57 26.65 -17.09
N ARG A 50 -23.29 26.35 -17.39
CA ARG A 50 -22.37 25.73 -16.43
C ARG A 50 -22.14 26.71 -15.30
N VAL A 51 -22.83 26.52 -14.18
CA VAL A 51 -22.47 27.18 -12.92
C VAL A 51 -21.01 26.84 -12.68
N ALA A 52 -20.16 27.85 -12.47
CA ALA A 52 -18.73 27.66 -12.30
C ALA A 52 -18.49 26.62 -11.19
N ALA A 53 -18.05 25.42 -11.57
CA ALA A 53 -17.84 24.34 -10.63
C ALA A 53 -16.78 24.77 -9.59
N PRO A 54 -16.96 24.41 -8.31
CA PRO A 54 -15.95 24.65 -7.29
C PRO A 54 -14.61 24.04 -7.75
N ARG A 55 -13.52 24.81 -7.68
CA ARG A 55 -12.18 24.36 -8.07
C ARG A 55 -11.53 23.58 -6.92
N VAL A 56 -11.97 22.34 -6.71
CA VAL A 56 -11.37 21.38 -5.77
C VAL A 56 -10.14 20.67 -6.35
N THR A 57 -9.93 20.69 -7.68
CA THR A 57 -8.79 20.05 -8.35
C THR A 57 -7.43 20.35 -7.72
N PRO A 58 -7.03 21.61 -7.42
CA PRO A 58 -5.70 21.88 -6.87
C PRO A 58 -5.49 21.22 -5.50
N ILE A 59 -6.53 21.19 -4.66
CA ILE A 59 -6.49 20.55 -3.34
C ILE A 59 -6.33 19.05 -3.51
N MET A 60 -7.12 18.42 -4.39
CA MET A 60 -7.09 16.97 -4.57
C MET A 60 -5.80 16.49 -5.25
N VAL A 61 -5.26 17.26 -6.19
CA VAL A 61 -3.93 17.00 -6.79
C VAL A 61 -2.82 17.18 -5.75
N GLY A 62 -2.92 18.19 -4.89
CA GLY A 62 -2.00 18.38 -3.76
C GLY A 62 -2.03 17.19 -2.80
N LEU A 63 -3.22 16.71 -2.42
CA LEU A 63 -3.39 15.52 -1.59
C LEU A 63 -2.87 14.25 -2.28
N ALA A 64 -3.06 14.12 -3.59
CA ALA A 64 -2.52 13.03 -4.39
C ALA A 64 -0.98 13.02 -4.37
N GLY A 65 -0.36 14.19 -4.58
CA GLY A 65 1.09 14.35 -4.50
C GLY A 65 1.63 14.04 -3.09
N ALA A 66 1.00 14.58 -2.04
CA ALA A 66 1.37 14.31 -0.66
C ALA A 66 1.21 12.83 -0.31
N GLY A 67 0.12 12.19 -0.75
CA GLY A 67 -0.13 10.76 -0.59
C GLY A 67 0.94 9.90 -1.26
N LEU A 68 1.35 10.25 -2.48
CA LEU A 68 2.43 9.56 -3.18
C LEU A 68 3.74 9.64 -2.40
N VAL A 69 4.13 10.82 -1.91
CA VAL A 69 5.34 11.01 -1.10
C VAL A 69 5.24 10.23 0.22
N ALA A 70 4.13 10.37 0.93
CA ALA A 70 3.89 9.67 2.20
C ALA A 70 3.93 8.14 2.03
N SER A 71 3.41 7.63 0.91
CA SER A 71 3.41 6.21 0.60
C SER A 71 4.82 5.61 0.49
N VAL A 72 5.86 6.42 0.28
CA VAL A 72 7.26 5.98 0.23
C VAL A 72 7.94 6.21 1.57
N LEU A 73 7.75 7.38 2.18
CA LEU A 73 8.45 7.77 3.41
C LEU A 73 7.95 7.00 4.63
N VAL A 74 6.63 6.87 4.79
CA VAL A 74 6.03 6.24 5.98
C VAL A 74 6.41 4.76 6.07
N PRO A 75 6.26 3.94 5.00
CA PRO A 75 6.68 2.54 5.05
C PRO A 75 8.17 2.36 5.39
N ARG A 76 9.05 3.20 4.84
CA ARG A 76 10.49 3.17 5.14
C ARG A 76 10.79 3.46 6.61
N ALA A 77 10.15 4.46 7.18
CA ALA A 77 10.29 4.80 8.60
C ALA A 77 9.80 3.65 9.50
N VAL A 78 8.67 3.03 9.15
CA VAL A 78 8.12 1.87 9.87
C VAL A 78 9.07 0.68 9.82
N VAL A 79 9.65 0.36 8.65
CA VAL A 79 10.64 -0.72 8.52
C VAL A 79 11.87 -0.46 9.37
N ALA A 80 12.44 0.76 9.30
CA ALA A 80 13.63 1.11 10.07
C ALA A 80 13.37 1.03 11.59
N GLY A 81 12.22 1.55 12.05
CA GLY A 81 11.82 1.46 13.44
C GLY A 81 11.58 0.02 13.91
N ALA A 82 10.93 -0.79 13.06
CA ALA A 82 10.69 -2.19 13.35
C ALA A 82 11.98 -3.01 13.44
N ARG A 83 12.90 -2.83 12.48
CA ARG A 83 14.19 -3.53 12.44
C ARG A 83 15.00 -3.26 13.70
N ARG A 84 15.11 -2.00 14.12
CA ARG A 84 15.79 -1.62 15.38
C ARG A 84 15.18 -2.29 16.61
N ARG A 85 13.84 -2.43 16.67
CA ARG A 85 13.15 -3.13 17.76
C ARG A 85 13.43 -4.63 17.74
N ILE A 86 13.53 -5.25 16.56
CA ILE A 86 13.90 -6.67 16.42
C ILE A 86 15.36 -6.89 16.83
N ALA A 87 16.27 -6.00 16.41
CA ALA A 87 17.68 -6.07 16.78
C ALA A 87 17.89 -5.99 18.30
N ARG A 88 17.19 -5.09 18.98
CA ARG A 88 17.23 -4.90 20.44
C ARG A 88 16.46 -5.94 21.25
N GLY A 89 15.79 -6.90 20.61
CA GLY A 89 14.93 -7.85 21.31
C GLY A 89 13.66 -7.25 21.93
N THR A 90 13.35 -5.97 21.68
CA THR A 90 12.15 -5.27 22.19
C THR A 90 10.94 -5.39 21.25
N TRP A 91 11.01 -6.29 20.28
CA TRP A 91 9.91 -6.59 19.37
C TRP A 91 8.78 -7.30 20.13
N GLY A 92 7.90 -6.50 20.73
CA GLY A 92 6.60 -6.98 21.21
C GLY A 92 5.75 -7.45 20.03
N ARG A 93 4.99 -8.52 20.25
CA ARG A 93 3.92 -8.95 19.33
C ARG A 93 3.11 -7.70 18.94
N PRO A 94 2.87 -7.42 17.64
CA PRO A 94 1.79 -6.52 17.29
C PRO A 94 0.56 -7.06 18.02
N ALA A 95 -0.11 -6.23 18.83
CA ALA A 95 -1.29 -6.67 19.55
C ALA A 95 -2.24 -7.28 18.52
N SER A 96 -2.36 -8.61 18.52
CA SER A 96 -3.43 -9.29 17.79
C SER A 96 -4.69 -8.71 18.40
N ARG A 97 -5.34 -7.81 17.66
CA ARG A 97 -6.62 -7.25 18.07
C ARG A 97 -7.54 -8.46 18.28
N ASP A 98 -7.89 -8.72 19.53
CA ASP A 98 -8.64 -9.88 19.98
C ASP A 98 -9.84 -10.12 19.04
N GLY A 99 -9.80 -11.21 18.27
CA GLY A 99 -10.94 -11.68 17.44
C GLY A 99 -10.77 -11.64 15.91
N GLY A 100 -9.71 -11.05 15.36
CA GLY A 100 -9.43 -11.18 13.92
C GLY A 100 -8.80 -12.55 13.59
N PRO A 101 -9.10 -13.18 12.43
CA PRO A 101 -8.37 -14.36 11.99
C PRO A 101 -6.89 -13.99 11.83
N THR A 102 -6.07 -14.35 12.82
CA THR A 102 -4.63 -14.17 12.77
C THR A 102 -4.12 -15.08 11.66
N LEU A 103 -3.76 -14.50 10.50
CA LEU A 103 -3.31 -15.25 9.32
C LEU A 103 -1.93 -15.91 9.52
N LEU A 104 -1.26 -15.60 10.62
CA LEU A 104 0.00 -16.20 11.04
C LEU A 104 -0.23 -16.99 12.33
N PRO A 105 0.28 -18.24 12.43
CA PRO A 105 0.33 -18.99 13.67
C PRO A 105 0.95 -18.16 14.80
N SER A 106 0.55 -18.45 16.04
CA SER A 106 1.02 -17.83 17.28
C SER A 106 2.55 -17.80 17.41
N ALA A 107 3.20 -16.80 16.79
CA ALA A 107 4.64 -16.53 16.71
C ALA A 107 5.54 -17.69 16.23
N PRO A 108 6.24 -17.54 15.09
CA PRO A 108 7.43 -18.33 14.82
C PRO A 108 8.63 -17.74 15.58
N PRO A 109 9.53 -18.56 16.15
CA PRO A 109 10.66 -18.11 16.98
C PRO A 109 11.80 -17.42 16.20
N GLY A 110 11.62 -17.07 14.92
CA GLY A 110 12.67 -16.59 14.01
C GLY A 110 12.53 -15.14 13.57
N ASP A 111 13.66 -14.52 13.19
CA ASP A 111 13.69 -13.17 12.63
C ASP A 111 12.96 -13.08 11.29
N VAL A 112 12.91 -14.17 10.50
CA VAL A 112 12.18 -14.26 9.22
C VAL A 112 10.71 -13.93 9.40
N ALA A 113 10.04 -14.55 10.37
CA ALA A 113 8.61 -14.30 10.62
C ALA A 113 8.33 -12.88 11.12
N LYS A 114 9.21 -12.32 11.95
CA LYS A 114 9.10 -10.92 12.39
C LYS A 114 9.22 -9.99 11.18
N LEU A 115 10.21 -10.19 10.32
CA LEU A 115 10.40 -9.42 9.10
C LEU A 115 9.23 -9.58 8.12
N ALA A 116 8.67 -10.78 7.97
CA ALA A 116 7.48 -11.01 7.15
C ALA A 116 6.26 -10.18 7.65
N SER A 117 6.06 -10.08 8.97
CA SER A 117 5.01 -9.21 9.54
C SER A 117 5.27 -7.72 9.29
N VAL A 118 6.54 -7.29 9.29
CA VAL A 118 6.94 -5.92 8.94
C VAL A 118 6.66 -5.67 7.46
N TYR A 119 6.97 -6.64 6.58
CA TYR A 119 6.69 -6.56 5.15
C TYR A 119 5.18 -6.35 4.89
N GLN A 120 4.35 -7.15 5.53
CA GLN A 120 2.89 -7.03 5.45
C GLN A 120 2.43 -5.61 5.82
N THR A 121 2.91 -5.12 6.97
CA THR A 121 2.54 -3.81 7.50
C THR A 121 2.96 -2.68 6.56
N GLN A 122 4.21 -2.67 6.09
CA GLN A 122 4.70 -1.63 5.19
C GLN A 122 3.95 -1.62 3.85
N LEU A 123 3.56 -2.80 3.33
CA LEU A 123 2.86 -2.91 2.07
C LEU A 123 1.43 -2.40 2.20
N MET A 124 0.73 -2.78 3.27
CA MET A 124 -0.63 -2.29 3.56
C MET A 124 -0.65 -0.77 3.76
N LEU A 125 0.27 -0.22 4.56
CA LEU A 125 0.39 1.23 4.75
C LEU A 125 0.67 1.94 3.43
N GLY A 126 1.61 1.42 2.65
CA GLY A 126 1.93 1.93 1.33
C GLY A 126 0.73 1.94 0.38
N ALA A 127 -0.03 0.85 0.34
CA ALA A 127 -1.21 0.72 -0.51
C ALA A 127 -2.32 1.70 -0.08
N VAL A 128 -2.66 1.76 1.21
CA VAL A 128 -3.71 2.66 1.73
C VAL A 128 -3.38 4.13 1.48
N LEU A 129 -2.12 4.52 1.66
CA LEU A 129 -1.65 5.89 1.39
C LEU A 129 -1.72 6.28 -0.09
N THR A 130 -1.72 5.31 -1.02
CA THR A 130 -1.94 5.57 -2.45
C THR A 130 -3.42 5.54 -2.85
N VAL A 131 -4.19 4.61 -2.28
CA VAL A 131 -5.57 4.34 -2.71
C VAL A 131 -6.50 5.52 -2.37
N GLY A 132 -6.47 6.03 -1.14
CA GLY A 132 -7.36 7.12 -0.72
C GLY A 132 -7.22 8.37 -1.60
N PRO A 133 -5.99 8.89 -1.79
CA PRO A 133 -5.78 10.04 -2.66
C PRO A 133 -6.09 9.77 -4.14
N ALA A 134 -5.95 8.52 -4.62
CA ALA A 134 -6.35 8.16 -5.98
C ALA A 134 -7.86 8.28 -6.17
N PHE A 135 -8.66 7.80 -5.21
CA PHE A 135 -10.11 8.00 -5.20
C PHE A 135 -10.49 9.48 -5.19
N LEU A 136 -9.84 10.30 -4.37
CA LEU A 136 -10.08 11.74 -4.32
C LEU A 136 -9.76 12.44 -5.64
N ALA A 137 -8.66 12.09 -6.29
CA ALA A 137 -8.29 12.61 -7.60
C ALA A 137 -9.31 12.18 -8.69
N LEU A 138 -9.81 10.94 -8.63
CA LEU A 138 -10.88 10.46 -9.51
C LEU A 138 -12.20 11.22 -9.28
N ILE A 139 -12.56 11.52 -8.02
CA ILE A 139 -13.73 12.34 -7.70
C ILE A 139 -13.56 13.77 -8.25
N ALA A 140 -12.40 14.40 -8.10
CA ALA A 140 -12.14 15.71 -8.69
C ALA A 140 -12.29 15.68 -10.23
N TYR A 141 -11.80 14.63 -10.87
CA TYR A 141 -11.99 14.42 -12.31
C TYR A 141 -13.46 14.24 -12.69
N LEU A 142 -14.25 13.53 -11.88
CA LEU A 142 -15.69 13.39 -12.11
C LEU A 142 -16.42 14.75 -12.03
N LEU A 143 -16.07 15.58 -11.04
CA LEU A 143 -16.75 16.84 -10.77
C LEU A 143 -16.40 17.97 -11.75
N GLU A 144 -15.11 18.16 -12.03
CA GLU A 144 -14.61 19.31 -12.80
C GLU A 144 -14.17 18.94 -14.21
N GLY A 145 -13.92 17.65 -14.41
CA GLY A 145 -13.39 17.14 -15.66
C GLY A 145 -11.95 17.53 -15.99
N ALA A 146 -11.20 18.03 -15.03
CA ALA A 146 -9.84 18.49 -15.20
C ALA A 146 -8.87 17.32 -15.49
N PRO A 147 -8.15 17.31 -16.63
CA PRO A 147 -7.26 16.21 -17.00
C PRO A 147 -6.10 16.02 -16.02
N LEU A 148 -5.71 17.08 -15.29
CA LEU A 148 -4.70 17.02 -14.24
C LEU A 148 -5.10 16.06 -13.10
N ALA A 149 -6.37 16.06 -12.71
CA ALA A 149 -6.90 15.18 -11.67
C ALA A 149 -6.87 13.70 -12.13
N LEU A 150 -7.21 13.44 -13.40
CA LEU A 150 -7.09 12.11 -13.99
C LEU A 150 -5.62 11.65 -14.03
N GLY A 151 -4.70 12.53 -14.45
CA GLY A 151 -3.27 12.24 -14.46
C GLY A 151 -2.73 11.86 -13.07
N ALA A 152 -3.14 12.58 -12.03
CA ALA A 152 -2.77 12.28 -10.65
C ALA A 152 -3.32 10.93 -10.17
N ALA A 153 -4.58 10.62 -10.48
CA ALA A 153 -5.19 9.32 -10.18
C ALA A 153 -4.45 8.16 -10.87
N LEU A 154 -4.14 8.31 -12.16
CA LEU A 154 -3.41 7.30 -12.93
C LEU A 154 -1.99 7.09 -12.40
N ALA A 155 -1.29 8.16 -12.01
CA ALA A 155 0.03 8.06 -11.41
C ALA A 155 0.00 7.24 -10.10
N LEU A 156 -1.00 7.49 -9.23
CA LEU A 156 -1.18 6.72 -8.00
C LEU A 156 -1.60 5.28 -8.25
N LEU A 157 -2.44 5.02 -9.25
CA LEU A 157 -2.79 3.67 -9.67
C LEU A 157 -1.56 2.89 -10.15
N VAL A 158 -0.72 3.50 -10.97
CA VAL A 158 0.56 2.90 -11.40
C VAL A 158 1.47 2.65 -10.20
N ALA A 159 1.53 3.58 -9.24
CA ALA A 159 2.31 3.38 -8.01
C ALA A 159 1.77 2.22 -7.16
N LEU A 160 0.46 1.99 -7.12
CA LEU A 160 -0.15 0.84 -6.44
C LEU A 160 0.18 -0.47 -7.17
N ILE A 161 0.04 -0.51 -8.50
CA ILE A 161 0.38 -1.68 -9.32
C ILE A 161 1.87 -2.02 -9.21
N ALA A 162 2.75 -1.01 -9.19
CA ALA A 162 4.19 -1.21 -9.03
C ALA A 162 4.55 -1.90 -7.70
N ARG A 163 3.67 -1.82 -6.68
CA ARG A 163 3.82 -2.49 -5.37
C ARG A 163 3.28 -3.92 -5.35
N PHE A 164 2.80 -4.45 -6.47
CA PHE A 164 2.22 -5.79 -6.48
C PHE A 164 3.19 -6.82 -5.86
N PRO A 165 2.75 -7.57 -4.84
CA PRO A 165 3.62 -8.48 -4.11
C PRO A 165 3.83 -9.75 -4.92
N THR A 166 5.09 -10.16 -5.03
CA THR A 166 5.49 -11.44 -5.62
C THR A 166 6.36 -12.18 -4.62
N ARG A 167 6.36 -13.51 -4.69
CA ARG A 167 7.17 -14.36 -3.81
C ARG A 167 8.64 -13.95 -3.83
N ALA A 168 9.20 -13.81 -5.03
CA ALA A 168 10.59 -13.38 -5.23
C ALA A 168 10.90 -12.00 -4.62
N ARG A 169 9.97 -11.02 -4.70
CA ARG A 169 10.16 -9.71 -4.07
C ARG A 169 10.15 -9.80 -2.55
N LEU A 170 9.27 -10.63 -1.97
CA LEU A 170 9.19 -10.84 -0.54
C LEU A 170 10.47 -11.53 -0.02
N GLU A 171 10.89 -12.62 -0.66
CA GLU A 171 12.12 -13.36 -0.31
C GLU A 171 13.34 -12.45 -0.36
N HIS A 172 13.55 -11.76 -1.50
CA HIS A 172 14.66 -10.84 -1.67
C HIS A 172 14.64 -9.71 -0.64
N TRP A 173 13.46 -9.17 -0.31
CA TRP A 173 13.34 -8.15 0.71
C TRP A 173 13.69 -8.69 2.11
N ILE A 174 13.24 -9.89 2.46
CA ILE A 174 13.56 -10.52 3.76
C ILE A 174 15.06 -10.77 3.86
N GLU A 175 15.67 -11.36 2.84
CA GLU A 175 17.12 -11.62 2.77
C GLU A 175 17.92 -10.35 2.99
N GLN A 176 17.57 -9.27 2.28
CA GLN A 176 18.18 -7.96 2.50
C GLN A 176 18.04 -7.56 3.96
N GLN A 177 16.82 -7.55 4.52
CA GLN A 177 16.60 -7.08 5.89
C GLN A 177 17.32 -7.94 6.95
N VAL A 178 17.49 -9.24 6.73
CA VAL A 178 18.29 -10.10 7.60
C VAL A 178 19.75 -9.63 7.62
N GLN A 179 20.34 -9.30 6.47
CA GLN A 179 21.71 -8.77 6.40
C GLN A 179 21.85 -7.44 7.18
N TRP A 180 20.92 -6.51 6.99
CA TRP A 180 20.89 -5.25 7.75
C TRP A 180 20.76 -5.48 9.26
N LEU A 181 19.98 -6.49 9.64
CA LEU A 181 19.71 -6.81 11.04
C LEU A 181 20.92 -7.46 11.73
N ILE A 182 21.69 -8.28 11.01
CA ILE A 182 22.97 -8.82 11.49
C ILE A 182 23.96 -7.67 11.71
N GLN A 183 24.07 -6.74 10.76
CA GLN A 183 24.93 -5.56 10.90
C GLN A 183 24.52 -4.71 12.11
N GLU A 184 23.23 -4.42 12.27
CA GLU A 184 22.74 -3.64 13.43
C GLU A 184 23.00 -4.33 14.77
N ARG A 185 23.02 -5.66 14.82
CA ARG A 185 23.39 -6.42 16.03
C ARG A 185 24.89 -6.42 16.31
N GLN A 186 25.73 -6.33 15.28
CA GLN A 186 27.20 -6.33 15.42
C GLN A 186 27.76 -4.96 15.79
N PHE A 187 27.13 -3.88 15.32
CA PHE A 187 27.60 -2.51 15.49
C PHE A 187 26.73 -1.66 16.42
N GLY A 188 25.63 -2.21 16.92
CA GLY A 188 24.65 -1.52 17.75
C GLY A 188 24.87 -1.71 19.24
N ASP A 189 26.04 -1.29 19.73
CA ASP A 189 26.29 -0.99 21.15
C ASP A 189 26.23 0.55 21.36
#